data_AF-A0A434R325-F1
#
_entry.id   AF-A0A434R325-F1
#
_cell.length_a   1.000
_cell.length_b   1.000
_cell.length_c   1.000
_cell.angle_alpha   90.00
_cell.angle_beta   90.00
_cell.angle_gamma   90.00
#
_symmetry.space_group_name_H-M   'P 1'
#
loop_
_entity.id
_entity.type
_entity.pdbx_description
1 polymer ?
#
loop_
_entity_poly.entity_id
_entity_poly.type
_entity_poly.pdbx_seq_one_letter_code
_entity_poly.pdbx_strand_id
1 'polypeptide(L)' 'ALAEEKKVGLEKLSLEDLRSIHPGITDDIFSVLAVQNSVKSRVSFGGTAPSEVRKQIRYWKKRLAKA' A
#
# COMPACT_ATOMS: atom_id res chain seq x y z
N ALA A 1 15.49 12.76 8.57
CA ALA A 1 15.10 11.72 7.59
C ALA A 1 15.02 12.37 6.22
N LEU A 2 15.52 11.73 5.16
CA LEU A 2 15.79 12.38 3.86
C LEU A 2 14.57 13.06 3.21
N ALA A 3 13.39 12.42 3.24
CA ALA A 3 12.15 13.00 2.70
C ALA A 3 11.68 14.23 3.50
N GLU A 4 11.79 14.18 4.83
CA GLU A 4 11.42 15.30 5.72
C GLU A 4 12.36 16.50 5.52
N GLU A 5 13.67 16.26 5.41
CA GLU A 5 14.67 17.29 5.14
C GLU A 5 14.42 17.99 3.81
N LYS A 6 13.99 17.24 2.79
CA LYS A 6 13.58 17.76 1.49
C LYS A 6 12.15 18.32 1.46
N LYS A 7 11.37 18.18 2.53
CA LYS A 7 9.96 18.58 2.63
C LYS A 7 9.08 18.00 1.52
N VAL A 8 9.30 16.73 1.19
CA VAL A 8 8.54 15.99 0.17
C VAL A 8 7.99 14.68 0.73
N GLY A 9 7.00 14.10 0.04
CA GLY A 9 6.55 12.74 0.30
C GLY A 9 7.63 11.70 -0.05
N LEU A 10 7.56 10.52 0.56
CA LEU A 10 8.53 9.44 0.30
C LEU A 10 8.54 9.03 -1.19
N GLU A 11 7.38 9.06 -1.82
CA GLU A 11 7.17 8.78 -3.25
C GLU A 11 7.78 9.83 -4.19
N LYS A 12 8.29 10.95 -3.65
CA LYS A 12 8.92 12.03 -4.41
C LYS A 12 10.45 12.03 -4.33
N LEU A 13 11.04 11.16 -3.51
CA LEU A 13 12.49 10.96 -3.52
C LEU A 13 12.93 10.35 -4.86
N SER A 14 14.10 10.76 -5.35
CA SER A 14 14.67 10.13 -6.54
C SER A 14 15.17 8.71 -6.23
N LEU A 15 15.39 7.90 -7.26
CA LEU A 15 16.04 6.59 -7.07
C LEU A 15 17.44 6.74 -6.45
N GLU A 16 18.17 7.79 -6.83
CA GLU A 16 19.48 8.09 -6.28
C GLU A 16 19.41 8.39 -4.78
N ASP A 17 18.44 9.21 -4.36
CA ASP A 17 18.17 9.50 -2.95
C ASP A 17 17.90 8.20 -2.17
N LEU A 18 17.05 7.33 -2.71
CA LEU A 18 16.72 6.06 -2.07
C LEU A 18 17.94 5.12 -2.02
N ARG A 19 18.72 5.05 -3.10
CA ARG A 19 19.94 4.24 -3.17
C ARG A 19 21.07 4.75 -2.27
N SER A 20 21.10 6.05 -1.98
CA SER A 20 22.02 6.62 -0.97
C SER A 20 21.79 6.04 0.43
N ILE A 21 20.56 5.58 0.71
CA ILE A 21 20.16 4.92 1.96
C ILE A 21 20.42 3.41 1.87
N HIS A 22 20.00 2.78 0.77
CA HIS A 22 20.23 1.35 0.55
C HIS A 22 20.38 1.01 -0.95
N PRO A 23 21.53 0.48 -1.39
CA PRO A 23 21.82 0.27 -2.81
C PRO A 23 20.92 -0.76 -3.50
N GLY A 24 20.31 -1.67 -2.74
CA GLY A 24 19.37 -2.67 -3.26
C GLY A 24 17.99 -2.12 -3.63
N ILE A 25 17.72 -0.82 -3.44
CA ILE A 25 16.45 -0.23 -3.88
C ILE A 25 16.44 -0.08 -5.40
N THR A 26 15.42 -0.66 -6.03
CA THR A 26 15.18 -0.66 -7.47
C THR A 26 14.00 0.26 -7.81
N ASP A 27 13.80 0.52 -9.11
CA ASP A 27 12.66 1.31 -9.61
C ASP A 27 11.30 0.73 -9.20
N ASP A 28 11.23 -0.56 -8.88
CA ASP A 28 10.02 -1.22 -8.40
C ASP A 28 9.47 -0.58 -7.11
N ILE A 29 10.29 0.14 -6.35
CA ILE A 29 9.86 0.86 -5.15
C ILE A 29 8.72 1.84 -5.43
N PHE A 30 8.73 2.51 -6.58
CA PHE A 30 7.69 3.48 -6.94
C PHE A 30 6.33 2.81 -7.19
N SER A 31 6.33 1.49 -7.45
CA SER A 31 5.10 0.71 -7.57
C SER A 31 4.40 0.47 -6.21
N VAL A 32 5.07 0.69 -5.07
CA VAL A 32 4.50 0.40 -3.73
C VAL A 32 4.28 1.63 -2.84
N LEU A 33 4.97 2.74 -3.10
CA LEU A 33 4.91 3.94 -2.24
C LEU A 33 3.59 4.71 -2.31
N ALA A 34 2.80 4.55 -3.38
CA ALA A 34 1.48 5.18 -3.47
C ALA A 34 0.46 4.54 -2.51
N VAL A 35 -0.37 5.36 -1.86
CA VAL A 35 -1.41 4.90 -0.92
C VAL A 35 -2.34 3.86 -1.55
N GLN A 36 -2.72 4.05 -2.81
CA GLN A 36 -3.57 3.13 -3.55
C GLN A 36 -2.92 1.75 -3.71
N ASN A 37 -1.61 1.70 -3.94
CA ASN A 37 -0.86 0.45 -4.07
C ASN A 37 -0.68 -0.23 -2.71
N SER A 38 -0.41 0.56 -1.66
CA SER A 38 -0.39 0.08 -0.27
C SER A 38 -1.69 -0.63 0.09
N VAL A 39 -2.84 0.02 -0.13
CA VAL A 39 -4.16 -0.58 0.17
C VAL A 39 -4.45 -1.79 -0.72
N LYS A 40 -4.18 -1.71 -2.03
CA LYS A 40 -4.45 -2.79 -2.98
C LYS A 40 -3.69 -4.09 -2.66
N SER A 41 -2.50 -4.00 -2.06
CA SER A 41 -1.68 -5.17 -1.73
C SER A 41 -2.16 -5.98 -0.52
N ARG A 42 -3.07 -5.44 0.32
CA ARG A 42 -3.56 -6.11 1.53
C ARG A 42 -4.69 -7.10 1.21
N VAL A 43 -4.34 -8.21 0.55
CA VAL A 43 -5.29 -9.20 -0.02
C VAL A 43 -5.58 -10.43 0.87
N SER A 44 -4.95 -10.53 2.04
CA SER A 44 -5.30 -11.57 3.02
C SER A 44 -6.77 -11.49 3.42
N PHE A 45 -7.34 -12.59 3.92
CA PHE A 45 -8.74 -12.62 4.34
C PHE A 45 -9.06 -11.48 5.32
N GLY A 46 -10.00 -10.62 4.92
CA GLY A 46 -10.40 -9.46 5.75
C GLY A 46 -9.49 -8.25 5.62
N GLY A 47 -8.53 -8.28 4.69
CA GLY A 47 -7.64 -7.17 4.40
C GLY A 47 -8.35 -5.96 3.80
N THR A 48 -7.60 -4.86 3.67
CA THR A 48 -8.11 -3.57 3.21
C THR A 48 -8.17 -3.43 1.69
N ALA A 49 -7.67 -4.42 0.93
CA ALA A 49 -7.78 -4.39 -0.52
C ALA A 49 -9.26 -4.27 -0.95
N PRO A 50 -9.59 -3.46 -1.99
CA PRO A 50 -10.98 -3.30 -2.43
C PRO A 50 -11.67 -4.62 -2.80
N SER A 51 -10.91 -5.61 -3.28
CA SER A 51 -11.40 -6.98 -3.51
C SER A 51 -11.85 -7.66 -2.22
N GLU A 52 -11.06 -7.57 -1.15
CA GLU A 52 -11.36 -8.13 0.17
C GLU A 52 -12.51 -7.40 0.84
N VAL A 53 -12.56 -6.07 0.77
CA VAL A 53 -13.70 -5.28 1.28
C VAL A 53 -15.01 -5.75 0.64
N ARG A 54 -15.04 -5.93 -0.69
CA ARG A 54 -16.22 -6.46 -1.38
C ARG A 54 -16.58 -7.89 -0.95
N LYS A 55 -15.59 -8.75 -0.70
CA LYS A 55 -15.82 -10.11 -0.16
C LYS A 55 -16.42 -10.06 1.24
N GLN A 56 -15.88 -9.22 2.13
CA GLN A 56 -16.37 -9.04 3.50
C GLN A 56 -17.81 -8.50 3.54
N ILE A 57 -18.15 -7.53 2.68
CA ILE A 57 -19.53 -7.05 2.52
C ILE A 57 -20.48 -8.21 2.19
N ARG A 58 -20.13 -9.06 1.21
CA ARG A 58 -20.97 -10.21 0.84
C ARG A 58 -21.04 -11.26 1.96
N TYR A 59 -19.92 -11.53 2.62
CA TYR A 59 -19.81 -12.47 3.72
C TYR A 59 -20.75 -12.10 4.87
N TRP A 60 -20.70 -10.83 5.31
CA TRP A 60 -21.53 -10.35 6.41
C TRP A 60 -23.01 -10.22 6.05
N LYS A 61 -23.34 -9.75 4.84
CA LYS A 61 -24.73 -9.74 4.36
C LYS A 61 -25.38 -11.13 4.46
N LYS A 62 -24.66 -12.18 4.07
CA LYS A 62 -25.16 -13.57 4.15
C LYS A 62 -25.33 -14.06 5.59
N ARG A 63 -24.47 -13.65 6.52
CA ARG A 63 -24.53 -14.07 7.93
C ARG A 63 -25.66 -13.37 8.67
N LEU A 64 -25.80 -12.07 8.46
CA LEU A 64 -26.83 -11.26 9.12
C LEU A 64 -28.23 -11.60 8.62
N ALA A 65 -28.40 -11.98 7.35
CA ALA A 65 -29.71 -12.41 6.82
C ALA A 65 -30.17 -13.80 7.32
N LYS A 66 -29.28 -14.57 7.96
CA LYS A 66 -29.57 -15.89 8.54
C LYS A 66 -29.81 -15.86 10.05
N ALA A 67 -29.54 -14.72 10.68
CA ALA A 67 -29.77 -14.48 12.10
C ALA A 67 -31.17 -13.88 12.28
#